data_AF-A0A8T4RUH2-F1
#
_entry.id   AF-A0A8T4RUH2-F1
#
_cell.length_a   1.000
_cell.length_b   1.000
_cell.length_c   1.000
_cell.angle_alpha   90.00
_cell.angle_beta   90.00
_cell.angle_gamma   90.00
#
_symmetry.space_group_name_H-M   'P 1'
#
loop_
_entity.id
_entity.type
_entity.pdbx_description
1 polymer ?
#
loop_
_entity_poly.entity_id
_entity_poly.type
_entity_poly.pdbx_seq_one_letter_code
_entity_poly.pdbx_strand_id
1 'polypeptide(L)' 'METKGYQCSNCNYRFTPKSAEKIPETCPYCNKPETLERVKGAQDYLDEISTEMQEREKRESV' A
#
# COMPACT_ATOMS: atom_id res chain seq x y z
N MET A 1 -7.19 10.89 -6.37
CA MET A 1 -5.96 10.83 -5.56
C MET A 1 -6.11 9.67 -4.61
N GLU A 2 -5.45 8.55 -4.92
CA GLU A 2 -5.51 7.35 -4.08
C GLU A 2 -4.74 7.60 -2.79
N THR A 3 -5.47 7.63 -1.67
CA THR A 3 -4.91 7.77 -0.33
C THR A 3 -4.19 6.47 0.03
N LYS A 4 -2.90 6.39 -0.30
CA LYS A 4 -2.09 5.22 0.04
C LYS A 4 -1.99 5.12 1.56
N GLY A 5 -2.49 4.03 2.13
CA GLY A 5 -2.47 3.80 3.56
C GLY A 5 -1.05 3.50 4.06
N TYR A 6 -0.78 3.77 5.32
CA TYR A 6 0.45 3.39 6.01
C TYR A 6 0.11 2.53 7.22
N GLN A 7 0.96 1.55 7.52
CA GLN A 7 0.87 0.67 8.66
C GLN A 7 2.19 0.61 9.39
N CYS A 8 2.15 0.69 10.71
CA CYS A 8 3.32 0.42 11.52
C CYS A 8 3.55 -1.09 11.65
N SER A 9 4.72 -1.61 11.30
CA SER A 9 5.08 -3.04 11.45
C SER A 9 5.25 -3.46 12.90
N ASN A 10 5.54 -2.52 13.81
CA ASN A 10 5.78 -2.81 15.23
C ASN A 10 4.49 -2.90 16.06
N CYS A 11 3.53 -1.99 15.86
CA CYS A 11 2.28 -1.97 16.63
C CYS A 11 1.03 -2.23 15.78
N ASN A 12 1.17 -2.49 14.48
CA ASN A 12 0.08 -2.71 13.53
C ASN A 12 -0.91 -1.55 13.39
N TYR A 13 -0.55 -0.34 13.87
CA TYR A 13 -1.38 0.85 13.71
C TYR A 13 -1.47 1.26 12.24
N ARG A 14 -2.70 1.43 11.72
CA ARG A 14 -2.99 1.82 10.33
C ARG A 14 -3.53 3.24 10.27
N PHE A 15 -3.03 4.04 9.34
CA PHE A 15 -3.55 5.38 9.08
C PHE A 15 -3.48 5.73 7.59
N THR A 16 -4.38 6.60 7.15
CA THR A 16 -4.45 7.10 5.78
C THR A 16 -4.20 8.61 5.78
N PRO A 17 -2.99 9.07 5.40
CA PRO A 17 -2.74 10.49 5.29
C PRO A 17 -3.58 11.07 4.14
N LYS A 18 -4.31 12.16 4.43
CA LYS A 18 -5.12 12.87 3.42
C LYS A 18 -4.27 13.59 2.37
N SER A 19 -3.01 13.90 2.69
CA SER A 19 -2.03 14.54 1.81
C SER A 19 -0.68 13.85 1.97
N ALA A 20 0.00 13.55 0.86
CA ALA A 20 1.29 12.86 0.83
C ALA A 20 2.44 13.66 1.48
N GLU A 21 2.24 14.95 1.76
CA GLU A 21 3.27 15.87 2.26
C GLU A 21 3.58 15.75 3.76
N LYS A 22 2.77 15.02 4.53
CA LYS A 22 2.94 14.89 5.99
C LYS A 22 2.90 13.43 6.45
N ILE A 23 3.74 12.59 5.85
CA ILE A 23 3.96 11.24 6.39
C ILE A 23 4.99 11.38 7.51
N PRO A 24 4.63 11.09 8.77
CA PRO A 24 5.60 11.13 9.86
C PRO A 24 6.64 10.02 9.64
N GLU A 25 7.91 10.29 9.97
CA GLU A 25 8.99 9.29 9.92
C GLU A 25 8.89 8.28 11.10
N THR A 26 8.11 8.64 12.12
CA THR A 26 7.88 7.86 13.33
C THR A 26 6.43 7.45 13.45
N CYS A 27 6.19 6.25 13.98
CA CYS A 27 4.84 5.81 14.28
C CYS A 27 4.24 6.68 15.41
N PRO A 28 3.07 7.32 15.21
CA PRO A 28 2.45 8.18 16.24
C PRO A 28 1.96 7.40 17.46
N TYR A 29 1.84 6.07 17.35
CA TYR A 29 1.30 5.23 18.42
C TYR A 29 2.39 4.62 19.30
N CYS A 30 3.46 4.10 18.68
CA CYS A 30 4.55 3.45 19.40
C CYS A 30 5.86 4.26 19.42
N ASN A 31 5.88 5.44 18.80
CA ASN A 31 7.04 6.34 18.67
C ASN A 31 8.30 5.68 18.08
N LYS A 32 8.16 4.53 17.39
CA LYS A 32 9.29 3.90 16.72
C LYS A 32 9.53 4.53 15.34
N PRO A 33 10.75 5.01 15.06
CA PRO A 33 11.15 5.40 13.71
C PRO A 33 11.24 4.18 12.78
N GLU A 34 11.17 4.40 11.48
CA GLU A 34 11.43 3.38 10.44
C GLU A 34 10.51 2.14 10.51
N THR A 35 9.37 2.25 11.18
CA THR A 35 8.39 1.17 11.28
C THR A 35 7.19 1.34 10.36
N LEU A 36 7.13 2.42 9.59
CA LEU A 36 5.96 2.77 8.79
C LEU A 36 6.10 2.23 7.36
N GLU A 37 5.27 1.26 7.03
CA GLU A 37 5.20 0.61 5.73
C GLU A 37 3.96 1.06 4.96
N ARG A 38 4.07 1.15 3.65
CA ARG A 38 2.97 1.54 2.79
C ARG A 38 2.06 0.33 2.54
N VAL A 39 0.79 0.47 2.90
CA VAL A 39 -0.21 -0.57 2.69
C VAL A 39 -0.83 -0.37 1.31
N LYS A 40 -0.68 -1.37 0.46
CA LYS A 40 -1.46 -1.49 -0.77
C LYS A 40 -2.94 -1.60 -0.43
N GLY A 41 -3.78 -0.77 -1.05
CA GLY A 41 -5.23 -0.87 -0.87
C GLY A 41 -5.76 -2.16 -1.50
N ALA A 42 -6.93 -2.63 -1.07
CA ALA A 42 -7.59 -3.79 -1.71
C ALA A 42 -7.75 -3.61 -3.23
N GLN A 43 -7.93 -2.37 -3.69
CA GLN A 43 -8.03 -2.04 -5.11
C GLN A 43 -6.71 -2.24 -5.87
N ASP A 44 -5.57 -1.97 -5.24
CA ASP A 44 -4.21 -2.15 -5.82
C ASP A 44 -3.96 -3.65 -6.07
N TYR A 45 -4.36 -4.51 -5.12
CA TYR A 45 -4.30 -5.96 -5.29
C TYR A 45 -5.18 -6.47 -6.44
N LEU A 46 -6.38 -5.90 -6.62
CA LEU A 46 -7.29 -6.30 -7.69
C LEU A 46 -6.77 -5.88 -9.08
N ASP A 47 -6.08 -4.74 -9.16
CA ASP A 47 -5.46 -4.24 -10.39
C ASP A 47 -4.27 -5.10 -10.83
N GLU A 48 -3.42 -5.51 -9.87
CA GLU A 48 -2.30 -6.42 -10.14
C GLU A 48 -2.81 -7.77 -10.70
N ILE A 49 -3.84 -8.34 -10.10
CA ILE A 49 -4.45 -9.61 -10.56
C ILE A 49 -5.05 -9.44 -11.97
N SER A 50 -5.76 -8.34 -12.22
CA SER A 50 -6.40 -8.09 -13.51
C SER A 50 -5.36 -7.99 -14.63
N THR A 51 -4.24 -7.33 -14.37
CA THR A 51 -3.14 -7.18 -15.33
C THR A 51 -2.46 -8.52 -15.63
N GLU A 52 -2.17 -9.33 -14.61
CA GLU A 52 -1.53 -10.64 -14.79
C GLU A 52 -2.40 -11.62 -15.62
N MET A 53 -3.73 -11.54 -15.50
CA MET A 53 -4.64 -12.37 -16.28
C MET A 53 -4.59 -12.01 -17.78
N GLN A 54 -4.58 -10.72 -18.12
CA GLN A 54 -4.52 -10.28 -19.52
C GLN A 54 -3.23 -10.67 -20.24
N GLU A 55 -2.09 -10.69 -19.54
CA GLU A 55 -0.81 -11.07 -20.15
C GLU A 55 -0.72 -12.57 -20.47
N ARG A 56 -1.38 -13.43 -19.67
CA ARG A 56 -1.42 -14.88 -19.92
C ARG A 56 -2.25 -15.21 -21.15
N GLU A 57 -3.45 -14.63 -21.28
CA GLU A 57 -4.32 -14.84 -22.45
C GLU A 57 -3.64 -14.40 -23.76
N LYS A 58 -2.85 -13.32 -23.71
CA LYS A 58 -2.10 -12.84 -24.87
C LYS A 58 -0.95 -13.78 -25.29
N ARG A 59 -0.34 -14.50 -24.34
CA ARG A 59 0.70 -15.50 -24.62
C ARG A 59 0.13 -16.82 -25.15
N GLU A 60 -1.09 -17.17 -24.77
CA GLU A 60 -1.77 -18.38 -25.29
C GLU A 60 -2.42 -18.16 -26.66
N SER A 61 -2.51 -16.91 -27.12
CA SER A 61 -3.05 -16.53 -28.44
C SER A 61 -1.99 -16.41 -29.54
N VAL A 62 -0.74 -16.83 -29.30
CA VAL A 62 0.38 -16.85 -30.27
C VAL A 62 0.79 -18.28 -30.58
#